data_AF-A0A023FYL7-F1
#
_entry.id   AF-A0A023FYL7-F1
#
_cell.length_a   1.000
_cell.length_b   1.000
_cell.length_c   1.000
_cell.angle_alpha   90.00
_cell.angle_beta   90.00
_cell.angle_gamma   90.00
#
_symmetry.space_group_name_H-M   'P 1'
#
loop_
_entity.id
_entity.type
_entity.pdbx_description
1 polymer ?
#
loop_
_entity_poly.entity_id
_entity_poly.type
_entity_poly.pdbx_seq_one_letter_code
_entity_poly.pdbx_strand_id
1 'polypeptide(L)'
;KEERVEKLRHRSADVARCWAKYGLFLLIASREHMTDSKTPNGDHSGLGSNNKPHVLIRSPEVSQIEECITDKLVTDFEGARPVFLKSQKWLEDAKQYYTLKDHATDYIEVIQEMSKLYRELTHFEPAPDRKSKMHKRRIDMLEEVLKEVNPQYYLGVCRQVMFELGEIYSELMSLKLAALPPAIKPQSPAVKKVNSIIDKAIRHFMSFLETVKDTDGKYPKVLPEDLARPVLVAHFYVGRLYSSIVAQEPREQFENFEKTKEHYEFVLDYCRRVPEHEPQMKEELEIMAQLLKLIPEKLQQMMSTTLY
;
A
#
# COMPACT_ATOMS: atom_id res chain seq x y z
N LYS A 1 -38.03 -19.31 -11.46
CA LYS A 1 -38.04 -17.85 -11.76
C LYS A 1 -37.02 -17.12 -10.89
N GLU A 2 -37.02 -17.36 -9.58
CA GLU A 2 -36.04 -16.82 -8.63
C GLU A 2 -34.60 -17.18 -8.96
N GLU A 3 -34.30 -18.45 -9.28
CA GLU A 3 -32.94 -18.87 -9.69
C GLU A 3 -32.41 -18.11 -10.91
N ARG A 4 -33.28 -17.78 -11.88
CA ARG A 4 -32.88 -17.00 -13.07
C ARG A 4 -32.58 -15.55 -12.71
N VAL A 5 -33.36 -14.97 -11.79
CA VAL A 5 -33.13 -13.60 -11.28
C VAL A 5 -31.82 -13.56 -10.51
N GLU A 6 -31.59 -14.54 -9.64
CA GLU A 6 -30.36 -14.64 -8.86
C GLU A 6 -29.13 -14.79 -9.77
N LYS A 7 -29.20 -15.68 -10.77
CA LYS A 7 -28.15 -15.83 -11.77
C LYS A 7 -27.89 -14.53 -12.54
N LEU A 8 -28.93 -13.75 -12.85
CA LEU A 8 -28.77 -12.46 -13.52
C LEU A 8 -28.04 -11.46 -12.62
N ARG A 9 -28.42 -11.36 -11.34
CA ARG A 9 -27.77 -10.46 -10.37
C ARG A 9 -26.28 -10.78 -10.20
N HIS A 10 -25.96 -12.07 -10.08
CA HIS A 10 -24.57 -12.54 -10.05
C HIS A 10 -23.81 -12.08 -11.30
N ARG A 11 -24.32 -12.39 -12.50
CA ARG A 11 -23.61 -12.05 -13.74
C ARG A 11 -23.52 -10.54 -13.98
N SER A 12 -24.49 -9.77 -13.52
CA SER A 12 -24.38 -8.30 -13.52
C SER A 12 -23.25 -7.81 -12.63
N ALA A 13 -23.06 -8.42 -11.45
CA ALA A 13 -21.96 -8.08 -10.54
C ALA A 13 -20.58 -8.49 -11.11
N ASP A 14 -20.48 -9.66 -11.75
CA ASP A 14 -19.27 -10.10 -12.48
C ASP A 14 -18.88 -9.06 -13.54
N VAL A 15 -19.83 -8.64 -14.38
CA VAL A 15 -19.60 -7.66 -15.46
C VAL A 15 -19.16 -6.30 -14.88
N ALA A 16 -19.76 -5.87 -13.77
CA ALA A 16 -19.35 -4.65 -13.10
C ALA A 16 -17.89 -4.75 -12.60
N ARG A 17 -17.49 -5.85 -11.97
CA ARG A 17 -16.08 -6.08 -11.57
C ARG A 17 -15.13 -6.06 -12.77
N CYS A 18 -15.51 -6.65 -13.90
CA CYS A 18 -14.69 -6.61 -15.12
C CYS A 18 -14.42 -5.18 -15.61
N TRP A 19 -15.46 -4.33 -15.66
CA TRP A 19 -15.31 -2.92 -16.06
C TRP A 19 -14.50 -2.11 -15.04
N ALA A 20 -14.68 -2.36 -13.76
CA ALA A 20 -13.86 -1.76 -12.71
C ALA A 20 -12.38 -2.13 -12.85
N LYS A 21 -12.09 -3.41 -13.13
CA LYS A 21 -10.72 -3.89 -13.37
C LYS A 21 -10.11 -3.21 -14.59
N TYR A 22 -10.87 -3.06 -15.68
CA TYR A 22 -10.40 -2.32 -16.86
C TYR A 22 -9.95 -0.89 -16.49
N GLY A 23 -10.79 -0.13 -15.78
CA GLY A 23 -10.40 1.22 -15.36
C GLY A 23 -9.24 1.26 -14.36
N LEU A 24 -9.14 0.28 -13.45
CA LEU A 24 -7.98 0.13 -12.57
C LEU A 24 -6.70 -0.12 -13.37
N PHE A 25 -6.72 -1.06 -14.32
CA PHE A 25 -5.57 -1.33 -15.19
C PHE A 25 -5.18 -0.13 -16.03
N LEU A 26 -6.15 0.64 -16.52
CA LEU A 26 -5.89 1.87 -17.26
C LEU A 26 -5.12 2.89 -16.40
N LEU A 27 -5.50 3.08 -15.14
CA LEU A 27 -4.79 3.96 -14.21
C LEU A 27 -3.37 3.46 -13.89
N ILE A 28 -3.21 2.15 -13.67
CA ILE A 28 -1.91 1.51 -13.44
C ILE A 28 -0.98 1.74 -14.65
N ALA A 29 -1.44 1.39 -15.85
CA ALA A 29 -0.67 1.56 -17.08
C ALA A 29 -0.32 3.02 -17.35
N SER A 30 -1.23 3.93 -17.03
CA SER A 30 -1.01 5.38 -17.14
C SER A 30 0.09 5.86 -16.21
N ARG A 31 0.07 5.41 -14.94
CA ARG A 31 1.12 5.71 -13.96
C ARG A 31 2.47 5.17 -14.40
N GLU A 32 2.52 3.92 -14.86
CA GLU A 32 3.76 3.25 -15.29
C GLU A 32 4.38 3.94 -16.52
N HIS A 33 3.56 4.31 -17.50
CA HIS A 33 4.02 5.08 -18.65
C HIS A 33 4.63 6.44 -18.22
N MET A 34 4.06 7.09 -17.20
CA MET A 34 4.59 8.35 -16.65
C MET A 34 5.87 8.18 -15.83
N THR A 35 6.14 7.01 -15.25
CA THR A 35 7.41 6.71 -14.57
C THR A 35 8.50 6.36 -15.58
N ASP A 36 8.17 5.58 -16.61
CA ASP A 36 9.11 5.11 -17.60
C ASP A 36 9.56 6.24 -18.54
N SER A 37 8.65 7.14 -18.92
CA SER A 37 8.99 8.37 -19.67
C SER A 37 9.91 9.34 -18.95
N LYS A 38 10.12 9.17 -17.63
CA LYS A 38 11.13 9.93 -16.88
C LYS A 38 12.51 9.27 -16.90
N THR A 39 12.63 8.04 -17.42
CA THR A 39 13.90 7.36 -17.63
C THR A 39 14.43 7.64 -19.05
N PRO A 40 15.68 8.09 -19.24
CA PRO A 40 16.17 8.56 -20.55
C PRO A 40 16.28 7.51 -21.66
N ASN A 41 16.10 6.21 -21.36
CA ASN A 41 16.46 5.10 -22.26
C ASN A 41 15.32 4.08 -22.51
N GLY A 42 14.05 4.45 -22.26
CA GLY A 42 12.91 3.56 -22.52
C GLY A 42 12.43 3.63 -23.97
N ASP A 43 12.58 2.53 -24.72
CA ASP A 43 11.95 2.35 -26.03
C ASP A 43 10.41 2.40 -25.86
N HIS A 44 9.78 3.45 -26.37
CA HIS A 44 8.36 3.73 -26.16
C HIS A 44 7.47 2.89 -27.09
N SER A 45 7.17 1.65 -26.70
CA SER A 45 6.01 0.95 -27.23
C SER A 45 4.79 1.25 -26.36
N GLY A 46 4.23 2.45 -26.52
CA GLY A 46 2.85 2.71 -26.07
C GLY A 46 1.93 1.66 -26.67
N LEU A 47 0.95 1.19 -25.90
CA LEU A 47 -0.13 0.31 -26.36
C LEU A 47 -0.60 0.81 -27.74
N GLY A 48 -0.31 0.00 -28.78
CA GLY A 48 -0.10 0.45 -30.15
C GLY A 48 -1.13 1.46 -30.65
N SER A 49 -0.65 2.60 -31.15
CA SER A 49 -1.46 3.75 -31.59
C SER A 49 -2.33 3.50 -32.83
N ASN A 50 -2.64 2.26 -33.19
CA ASN A 50 -3.45 1.92 -34.38
C ASN A 50 -4.39 0.72 -34.21
N ASN A 51 -4.44 0.05 -33.05
CA ASN A 51 -5.47 -0.94 -32.82
C ASN A 51 -6.72 -0.23 -32.31
N LYS A 52 -7.76 -0.18 -33.16
CA LYS A 52 -9.12 0.13 -32.70
C LYS A 52 -9.41 -0.71 -31.45
N PRO A 53 -10.07 -0.17 -30.42
CA PRO A 53 -10.50 -0.99 -29.29
C PRO A 53 -11.16 -2.24 -29.86
N HIS A 54 -10.76 -3.42 -29.39
CA HIS A 54 -11.39 -4.67 -29.80
C HIS A 54 -12.87 -4.53 -29.48
N VAL A 55 -13.71 -4.21 -30.47
CA VAL A 55 -15.17 -4.17 -30.30
C VAL A 55 -15.58 -5.62 -30.13
N LEU A 56 -15.62 -6.08 -28.88
CA LEU A 56 -15.91 -7.48 -28.55
C LEU A 56 -17.37 -7.80 -28.83
N ILE A 57 -18.28 -6.81 -28.74
CA ILE A 57 -19.73 -7.00 -28.92
C ILE A 57 -20.31 -5.80 -29.68
N ARG A 58 -20.94 -6.06 -30.83
CA ARG A 58 -21.70 -5.03 -31.58
C ARG A 58 -23.12 -4.92 -31.02
N SER A 59 -23.27 -4.25 -29.87
CA SER A 59 -24.55 -3.95 -29.24
C SER A 59 -24.59 -2.46 -28.87
N PRO A 60 -25.65 -1.71 -29.22
CA PRO A 60 -25.80 -0.31 -28.81
C PRO A 60 -25.69 -0.10 -27.30
N GLU A 61 -26.20 -1.05 -26.52
CA GLU A 61 -26.14 -1.04 -25.06
C GLU A 61 -24.71 -1.17 -24.55
N VAL A 62 -23.89 -2.03 -25.17
CA VAL A 62 -22.47 -2.20 -24.82
C VAL A 62 -21.66 -0.98 -25.25
N SER A 63 -21.92 -0.42 -26.44
CA SER A 63 -21.22 0.79 -26.92
C SER A 63 -21.41 1.98 -25.99
N GLN A 64 -22.60 2.16 -25.41
CA GLN A 64 -22.82 3.21 -24.40
C GLN A 64 -21.98 3.02 -23.13
N ILE A 65 -21.70 1.78 -22.74
CA ILE A 65 -20.84 1.47 -21.58
C ILE A 65 -19.37 1.71 -21.95
N GLU A 66 -18.95 1.28 -23.13
CA GLU A 66 -17.60 1.52 -23.67
C GLU A 66 -17.30 3.02 -23.74
N GLU A 67 -18.22 3.83 -24.26
CA GLU A 67 -18.07 5.29 -24.37
C GLU A 67 -18.02 6.00 -23.00
N CYS A 68 -18.50 5.37 -21.92
CA CYS A 68 -18.47 5.94 -20.59
C CYS A 68 -17.07 5.94 -19.96
N ILE A 69 -16.07 5.27 -20.55
CA ILE A 69 -14.71 5.17 -20.05
C ILE A 69 -13.71 5.26 -21.21
N THR A 70 -12.61 5.98 -21.02
CA THR A 70 -11.61 6.16 -22.08
C THR A 70 -10.81 4.87 -22.34
N ASP A 71 -10.34 4.71 -23.57
CA ASP A 71 -9.38 3.68 -24.00
C ASP A 71 -7.94 4.20 -24.11
N LYS A 72 -7.75 5.48 -23.83
CA LYS A 72 -6.44 6.15 -23.83
C LYS A 72 -5.88 6.28 -22.43
N LEU A 73 -4.55 6.20 -22.34
CA LEU A 73 -3.82 6.51 -21.12
C LEU A 73 -4.13 7.95 -20.66
N VAL A 74 -4.22 8.13 -19.36
CA VAL A 74 -4.46 9.42 -18.70
C VAL A 74 -3.14 9.99 -18.18
N THR A 75 -2.98 11.30 -18.21
CA THR A 75 -1.68 11.93 -17.88
C THR A 75 -1.74 12.85 -16.66
N ASP A 76 -2.94 13.14 -16.17
CA ASP A 76 -3.17 14.06 -15.07
C ASP A 76 -4.41 13.68 -14.25
N PHE A 77 -4.66 14.46 -13.20
CA PHE A 77 -5.80 14.24 -12.31
C PHE A 77 -7.16 14.38 -13.01
N GLU A 78 -7.29 15.32 -13.94
CA GLU A 78 -8.56 15.59 -14.62
C GLU A 78 -8.92 14.46 -15.59
N GLY A 79 -7.93 13.82 -16.22
CA GLY A 79 -8.13 12.60 -17.00
C GLY A 79 -8.36 11.36 -16.14
N ALA A 80 -7.63 11.20 -15.03
CA ALA A 80 -7.73 10.04 -14.15
C ALA A 80 -9.04 9.99 -13.35
N ARG A 81 -9.58 11.15 -12.96
CA ARG A 81 -10.78 11.24 -12.11
C ARG A 81 -12.04 10.62 -12.74
N PRO A 82 -12.40 10.87 -14.01
CA PRO A 82 -13.52 10.19 -14.65
C PRO A 82 -13.39 8.67 -14.67
N VAL A 83 -12.20 8.15 -14.97
CA VAL A 83 -11.88 6.71 -14.95
C VAL A 83 -12.10 6.14 -13.55
N PHE A 84 -11.58 6.83 -12.53
CA PHE A 84 -11.79 6.49 -11.13
C PHE A 84 -13.29 6.46 -10.77
N LEU A 85 -14.06 7.51 -11.09
CA LEU A 85 -15.46 7.61 -10.69
C LEU A 85 -16.32 6.51 -11.32
N LYS A 86 -16.07 6.15 -12.58
CA LYS A 86 -16.77 5.05 -13.26
C LYS A 86 -16.40 3.70 -12.64
N SER A 87 -15.11 3.45 -12.44
CA SER A 87 -14.60 2.24 -11.80
C SER A 87 -15.14 2.06 -10.39
N GLN A 88 -15.16 3.13 -9.61
CA GLN A 88 -15.71 3.14 -8.26
C GLN A 88 -17.19 2.78 -8.28
N LYS A 89 -17.97 3.39 -9.18
CA LYS A 89 -19.40 3.07 -9.30
C LYS A 89 -19.62 1.58 -9.58
N TRP A 90 -18.87 0.99 -10.51
CA TRP A 90 -18.99 -0.43 -10.81
C TRP A 90 -18.59 -1.33 -9.63
N LEU A 91 -17.60 -0.93 -8.83
CA LEU A 91 -17.26 -1.66 -7.61
C LEU A 91 -18.37 -1.56 -6.56
N GLU A 92 -19.01 -0.40 -6.41
CA GLU A 92 -20.18 -0.25 -5.52
C GLU A 92 -21.37 -1.09 -6.02
N ASP A 93 -21.60 -1.14 -7.34
CA ASP A 93 -22.65 -1.99 -7.92
C ASP A 93 -22.36 -3.47 -7.68
N ALA A 94 -21.11 -3.91 -7.82
CA ALA A 94 -20.70 -5.28 -7.50
C ALA A 94 -20.84 -5.61 -5.99
N LYS A 95 -20.46 -4.67 -5.12
CA LYS A 95 -20.55 -4.79 -3.67
C LYS A 95 -21.98 -4.97 -3.16
N GLN A 96 -22.98 -4.52 -3.90
CA GLN A 96 -24.40 -4.78 -3.56
C GLN A 96 -24.78 -6.26 -3.67
N TYR A 97 -24.07 -7.04 -4.50
CA TYR A 97 -24.30 -8.47 -4.66
C TYR A 97 -23.32 -9.31 -3.82
N TYR A 98 -22.03 -9.04 -3.94
CA TYR A 98 -21.01 -9.72 -3.17
C TYR A 98 -20.96 -9.14 -1.77
N THR A 99 -21.86 -9.57 -0.88
CA THR A 99 -21.88 -9.15 0.52
C THR A 99 -20.90 -9.98 1.33
N LEU A 100 -20.44 -9.46 2.47
CA LEU A 100 -19.59 -10.22 3.39
C LEU A 100 -20.28 -11.52 3.87
N LYS A 101 -21.61 -11.50 4.03
CA LYS A 101 -22.38 -12.63 4.54
C LYS A 101 -22.46 -13.79 3.53
N ASP A 102 -22.76 -13.45 2.29
CA ASP A 102 -23.10 -14.45 1.27
C ASP A 102 -21.89 -14.80 0.38
N HIS A 103 -20.95 -13.86 0.23
CA HIS A 103 -19.81 -13.95 -0.69
C HIS A 103 -18.54 -13.30 -0.08
N ALA A 104 -18.12 -13.77 1.10
CA ALA A 104 -17.04 -13.14 1.88
C ALA A 104 -15.75 -12.90 1.07
N THR A 105 -15.28 -13.89 0.31
CA THR A 105 -14.05 -13.76 -0.49
C THR A 105 -14.18 -12.66 -1.54
N ASP A 106 -15.24 -12.70 -2.35
CA ASP A 106 -15.48 -11.69 -3.40
C ASP A 106 -15.70 -10.29 -2.82
N TYR A 107 -16.39 -10.19 -1.68
CA TYR A 107 -16.56 -8.92 -0.98
C TYR A 107 -15.20 -8.31 -0.61
N ILE A 108 -14.31 -9.11 -0.01
CA ILE A 108 -12.99 -8.60 0.40
C ILE A 108 -12.16 -8.20 -0.81
N GLU A 109 -12.21 -8.98 -1.89
CA GLU A 109 -11.53 -8.64 -3.15
C GLU A 109 -12.04 -7.30 -3.72
N VAL A 110 -13.35 -7.07 -3.71
CA VAL A 110 -13.95 -5.79 -4.14
C VAL A 110 -13.44 -4.63 -3.28
N ILE A 111 -13.33 -4.80 -1.96
CA ILE A 111 -12.77 -3.77 -1.07
C ILE A 111 -11.29 -3.51 -1.36
N GLN A 112 -10.48 -4.56 -1.60
CA GLN A 112 -9.08 -4.40 -1.98
C GLN A 112 -8.94 -3.70 -3.35
N GLU A 113 -9.80 -4.03 -4.32
CA GLU A 113 -9.88 -3.35 -5.63
C GLU A 113 -10.24 -1.86 -5.46
N MET A 114 -11.18 -1.52 -4.57
CA MET A 114 -11.51 -0.14 -4.22
C MET A 114 -10.31 0.60 -3.60
N SER A 115 -9.58 -0.04 -2.68
CA SER A 115 -8.37 0.55 -2.08
C SER A 115 -7.31 0.83 -3.15
N LYS A 116 -7.05 -0.15 -4.03
CA LYS A 116 -6.12 0.00 -5.16
C LYS A 116 -6.53 1.14 -6.08
N LEU A 117 -7.83 1.27 -6.38
CA LEU A 117 -8.33 2.36 -7.22
C LEU A 117 -8.02 3.75 -6.63
N TYR A 118 -8.20 3.92 -5.31
CA TYR A 118 -7.79 5.15 -4.62
C TYR A 118 -6.26 5.35 -4.63
N ARG A 119 -5.48 4.27 -4.48
CA ARG A 119 -4.01 4.33 -4.56
C ARG A 119 -3.57 4.87 -5.92
N GLU A 120 -4.12 4.34 -7.00
CA GLU A 120 -3.74 4.78 -8.35
C GLU A 120 -4.14 6.23 -8.59
N LEU A 121 -5.36 6.65 -8.21
CA LEU A 121 -5.78 8.05 -8.32
C LEU A 121 -4.85 9.02 -7.55
N THR A 122 -4.34 8.59 -6.40
CA THR A 122 -3.46 9.42 -5.55
C THR A 122 -2.16 9.84 -6.25
N HIS A 123 -1.69 9.06 -7.25
CA HIS A 123 -0.51 9.40 -8.04
C HIS A 123 -0.72 10.65 -8.91
N PHE A 124 -1.94 10.83 -9.41
CA PHE A 124 -2.32 11.95 -10.27
C PHE A 124 -2.71 13.20 -9.47
N GLU A 125 -3.14 13.04 -8.23
CA GLU A 125 -3.58 14.15 -7.37
C GLU A 125 -2.40 15.07 -7.00
N PRO A 126 -2.43 16.38 -7.29
CA PRO A 126 -1.36 17.28 -6.88
C PRO A 126 -1.46 17.73 -5.41
N ALA A 127 -2.67 17.83 -4.84
CA ALA A 127 -2.86 18.46 -3.54
C ALA A 127 -2.65 17.47 -2.37
N PRO A 128 -1.71 17.73 -1.45
CA PRO A 128 -1.37 16.81 -0.36
C PRO A 128 -2.53 16.55 0.62
N ASP A 129 -3.41 17.53 0.82
CA ASP A 129 -4.61 17.37 1.66
C ASP A 129 -5.63 16.42 1.02
N ARG A 130 -5.75 16.44 -0.30
CA ARG A 130 -6.64 15.53 -1.04
C ARG A 130 -6.07 14.12 -1.05
N LYS A 131 -4.74 13.96 -1.24
CA LYS A 131 -4.04 12.67 -1.04
C LYS A 131 -4.30 12.09 0.35
N SER A 132 -4.15 12.93 1.38
CA SER A 132 -4.40 12.51 2.78
C SER A 132 -5.81 11.97 2.97
N LYS A 133 -6.82 12.61 2.37
CA LYS A 133 -8.22 12.15 2.41
C LYS A 133 -8.42 10.83 1.67
N MET A 134 -7.75 10.63 0.52
CA MET A 134 -7.78 9.37 -0.23
C MET A 134 -7.16 8.21 0.57
N HIS A 135 -5.98 8.41 1.17
CA HIS A 135 -5.37 7.42 2.07
C HIS A 135 -6.27 7.13 3.28
N LYS A 136 -6.92 8.16 3.85
CA LYS A 136 -7.86 7.95 4.96
C LYS A 136 -9.05 7.08 4.56
N ARG A 137 -9.61 7.26 3.36
CA ARG A 137 -10.67 6.39 2.83
C ARG A 137 -10.19 4.95 2.68
N ARG A 138 -8.99 4.74 2.15
CA ARG A 138 -8.36 3.40 2.05
C ARG A 138 -8.23 2.73 3.42
N ILE A 139 -7.70 3.47 4.40
CA ILE A 139 -7.58 3.01 5.80
C ILE A 139 -8.93 2.56 6.34
N ASP A 140 -9.97 3.39 6.21
CA ASP A 140 -11.30 3.08 6.75
C ASP A 140 -11.86 1.77 6.18
N MET A 141 -11.77 1.58 4.86
CA MET A 141 -12.25 0.38 4.19
C MET A 141 -11.49 -0.87 4.63
N LEU A 142 -10.15 -0.78 4.75
CA LEU A 142 -9.30 -1.92 5.08
C LEU A 142 -9.33 -2.28 6.58
N GLU A 143 -9.44 -1.29 7.46
CA GLU A 143 -9.64 -1.54 8.90
C GLU A 143 -10.99 -2.20 9.18
N GLU A 144 -12.03 -1.90 8.38
CA GLU A 144 -13.33 -2.58 8.46
C GLU A 144 -13.20 -4.07 8.09
N VAL A 145 -12.45 -4.39 7.03
CA VAL A 145 -12.17 -5.80 6.65
C VAL A 145 -11.51 -6.56 7.80
N LEU A 146 -10.49 -6.00 8.46
CA LEU A 146 -9.81 -6.68 9.57
C LEU A 146 -10.68 -6.87 10.82
N LYS A 147 -11.74 -6.07 10.99
CA LYS A 147 -12.68 -6.22 12.12
C LYS A 147 -13.67 -7.34 11.89
N GLU A 148 -14.11 -7.52 10.65
CA GLU A 148 -15.22 -8.42 10.32
C GLU A 148 -14.74 -9.81 9.86
N VAL A 149 -13.51 -9.92 9.35
CA VAL A 149 -12.98 -11.17 8.79
C VAL A 149 -12.27 -12.00 9.85
N ASN A 150 -12.62 -13.29 9.94
CA ASN A 150 -11.96 -14.23 10.85
C ASN A 150 -10.56 -14.65 10.32
N PRO A 151 -9.47 -14.33 11.04
CA PRO A 151 -8.10 -14.66 10.60
C PRO A 151 -7.82 -16.16 10.46
N GLN A 152 -8.58 -17.03 11.12
CA GLN A 152 -8.40 -18.48 11.03
C GLN A 152 -8.67 -19.02 9.62
N TYR A 153 -9.63 -18.44 8.90
CA TYR A 153 -10.02 -18.88 7.55
C TYR A 153 -9.40 -18.01 6.45
N TYR A 154 -9.05 -16.76 6.77
CA TYR A 154 -8.64 -15.76 5.78
C TYR A 154 -7.25 -15.17 6.07
N LEU A 155 -6.37 -15.93 6.72
CA LEU A 155 -5.04 -15.44 7.15
C LEU A 155 -4.25 -14.76 6.04
N GLY A 156 -4.24 -15.32 4.83
CA GLY A 156 -3.55 -14.73 3.68
C GLY A 156 -4.05 -13.33 3.33
N VAL A 157 -5.37 -13.13 3.36
CA VAL A 157 -6.01 -11.83 3.12
C VAL A 157 -5.72 -10.87 4.28
N CYS A 158 -5.83 -11.34 5.53
CA CYS A 158 -5.49 -10.53 6.70
C CYS A 158 -4.03 -10.03 6.62
N ARG A 159 -3.09 -10.90 6.21
CA ARG A 159 -1.68 -10.53 5.99
C ARG A 159 -1.54 -9.43 4.94
N GLN A 160 -2.17 -9.58 3.78
CA GLN A 160 -2.15 -8.56 2.72
C GLN A 160 -2.70 -7.23 3.20
N VAL A 161 -3.84 -7.23 3.90
CA VAL A 161 -4.50 -6.02 4.40
C VAL A 161 -3.67 -5.34 5.50
N MET A 162 -3.07 -6.11 6.42
CA MET A 162 -2.17 -5.57 7.44
C MET A 162 -0.94 -4.91 6.81
N PHE A 163 -0.33 -5.56 5.82
CA PHE A 163 0.81 -5.00 5.11
C PHE A 163 0.43 -3.71 4.37
N GLU A 164 -0.67 -3.74 3.60
CA GLU A 164 -1.16 -2.56 2.87
C GLU A 164 -1.49 -1.39 3.81
N LEU A 165 -2.10 -1.64 4.97
CA LEU A 165 -2.34 -0.60 5.98
C LEU A 165 -1.03 0.01 6.50
N GLY A 166 0.00 -0.81 6.74
CA GLY A 166 1.33 -0.33 7.10
C GLY A 166 1.91 0.63 6.05
N GLU A 167 1.81 0.28 4.77
CA GLU A 167 2.25 1.13 3.65
C GLU A 167 1.45 2.43 3.58
N ILE A 168 0.11 2.36 3.66
CA ILE A 168 -0.76 3.54 3.58
C ILE A 168 -0.47 4.51 4.73
N TYR A 169 -0.30 4.02 5.95
CA TYR A 169 0.05 4.87 7.08
C TYR A 169 1.46 5.47 6.91
N SER A 170 2.40 4.76 6.29
CA SER A 170 3.75 5.27 5.98
C SER A 170 3.73 6.39 4.92
N GLU A 171 2.91 6.24 3.87
CA GLU A 171 2.66 7.28 2.87
C GLU A 171 2.01 8.52 3.51
N LEU A 172 0.99 8.30 4.35
CA LEU A 172 0.31 9.38 5.07
C LEU A 172 1.25 10.09 6.04
N MET A 173 2.12 9.36 6.73
CA MET A 173 3.18 9.93 7.57
C MET A 173 4.09 10.85 6.77
N SER A 174 4.54 10.40 5.60
CA SER A 174 5.43 11.18 4.73
C SER A 174 4.78 12.50 4.29
N LEU A 175 3.49 12.48 3.94
CA LEU A 175 2.72 13.69 3.62
C LEU A 175 2.61 14.65 4.81
N LYS A 176 2.43 14.13 6.04
CA LYS A 176 2.30 14.95 7.24
C LYS A 176 3.64 15.51 7.73
N LEU A 177 4.73 14.76 7.60
CA LEU A 177 6.08 15.26 7.85
C LEU A 177 6.44 16.40 6.89
N ALA A 178 6.16 16.24 5.60
CA ALA A 178 6.44 17.27 4.59
C ALA A 178 5.66 18.59 4.84
N ALA A 179 4.55 18.52 5.56
CA ALA A 179 3.74 19.68 5.94
C ALA A 179 4.18 20.35 7.24
N LEU A 180 5.15 19.79 7.97
CA LEU A 180 5.67 20.40 9.20
C LEU A 180 6.52 21.65 8.86
N PRO A 181 6.52 22.66 9.75
CA PRO A 181 7.42 23.81 9.58
C PRO A 181 8.89 23.38 9.75
N PRO A 182 9.85 24.10 9.15
CA PRO A 182 11.28 23.80 9.29
C PRO A 182 11.76 23.74 10.76
N ALA A 183 11.22 24.63 11.61
CA ALA A 183 11.45 24.61 13.04
C ALA A 183 10.46 23.67 13.74
N ILE A 184 10.79 22.37 13.75
CA ILE A 184 9.96 21.34 14.37
C ILE A 184 9.96 21.52 15.89
N LYS A 185 8.75 21.65 16.46
CA LYS A 185 8.53 21.65 17.92
C LYS A 185 7.97 20.28 18.32
N PRO A 186 8.75 19.41 19.00
CA PRO A 186 8.33 18.04 19.34
C PRO A 186 6.99 17.94 20.07
N GLN A 187 6.68 18.91 20.92
CA GLN A 187 5.43 18.99 21.69
C GLN A 187 4.22 19.46 20.90
N SER A 188 4.38 19.87 19.63
CA SER A 188 3.30 20.44 18.83
C SER A 188 2.20 19.42 18.53
N PRO A 189 0.92 19.85 18.41
CA PRO A 189 -0.17 18.96 18.02
C PRO A 189 0.06 18.25 16.68
N ALA A 190 0.74 18.92 15.74
CA ALA A 190 1.09 18.35 14.44
C ALA A 190 2.07 17.19 14.56
N VAL A 191 3.13 17.32 15.39
CA VAL A 191 4.07 16.24 15.66
C VAL A 191 3.40 15.08 16.38
N LYS A 192 2.57 15.34 17.40
CA LYS A 192 1.79 14.28 18.07
C LYS A 192 0.93 13.50 17.08
N LYS A 193 0.35 14.19 16.09
CA LYS A 193 -0.42 13.54 15.02
C LYS A 193 0.45 12.67 14.13
N VAL A 194 1.64 13.14 13.73
CA VAL A 194 2.62 12.36 12.95
C VAL A 194 3.04 11.10 13.72
N ASN A 195 3.48 11.24 14.97
CA ASN A 195 3.92 10.10 15.78
C ASN A 195 2.79 9.08 16.00
N SER A 196 1.53 9.55 16.13
CA SER A 196 0.36 8.65 16.19
C SER A 196 0.12 7.89 14.88
N ILE A 197 0.42 8.47 13.72
CA ILE A 197 0.34 7.80 12.42
C ILE A 197 1.48 6.77 12.30
N ILE A 198 2.69 7.11 12.74
CA ILE A 198 3.84 6.19 12.79
C ILE A 198 3.53 4.97 13.64
N ASP A 199 3.02 5.18 14.86
CA ASP A 199 2.63 4.09 15.77
C ASP A 199 1.63 3.13 15.13
N LYS A 200 0.65 3.65 14.39
CA LYS A 200 -0.32 2.81 13.65
C LYS A 200 0.34 2.02 12.53
N ALA A 201 1.24 2.64 11.75
CA ALA A 201 1.98 1.95 10.70
C ALA A 201 2.80 0.78 11.27
N ILE A 202 3.55 1.05 12.35
CA ILE A 202 4.35 0.04 13.07
C ILE A 202 3.44 -1.08 13.57
N ARG A 203 2.32 -0.76 14.21
CA ARG A 203 1.37 -1.77 14.71
C ARG A 203 0.87 -2.70 13.61
N HIS A 204 0.54 -2.18 12.42
CA HIS A 204 0.07 -3.02 11.31
C HIS A 204 1.17 -3.90 10.73
N PHE A 205 2.38 -3.36 10.52
CA PHE A 205 3.51 -4.19 10.08
C PHE A 205 3.89 -5.25 11.12
N MET A 206 3.95 -4.89 12.40
CA MET A 206 4.23 -5.84 13.47
C MET A 206 3.16 -6.92 13.56
N SER A 207 1.87 -6.57 13.46
CA SER A 207 0.79 -7.56 13.42
C SER A 207 0.93 -8.54 12.25
N PHE A 208 1.34 -8.05 11.07
CA PHE A 208 1.68 -8.91 9.94
C PHE A 208 2.87 -9.84 10.27
N LEU A 209 3.95 -9.30 10.81
CA LEU A 209 5.16 -10.07 11.18
C LEU A 209 4.86 -11.17 12.20
N GLU A 210 4.00 -10.90 13.20
CA GLU A 210 3.57 -11.90 14.18
C GLU A 210 2.86 -13.09 13.52
N THR A 211 2.16 -12.88 12.41
CA THR A 211 1.48 -14.00 11.72
C THR A 211 2.44 -15.02 11.09
N VAL A 212 3.71 -14.67 10.90
CA VAL A 212 4.71 -15.53 10.26
C VAL A 212 5.54 -16.30 11.29
N LYS A 213 5.49 -15.87 12.55
CA LYS A 213 6.18 -16.55 13.65
C LYS A 213 5.45 -17.83 14.04
N ASP A 214 6.21 -18.79 14.55
CA ASP A 214 5.70 -20.02 15.14
C ASP A 214 5.15 -19.80 16.57
N THR A 215 4.70 -20.87 17.22
CA THR A 215 4.18 -20.83 18.59
C THR A 215 5.21 -20.40 19.63
N ASP A 216 6.51 -20.51 19.31
CA ASP A 216 7.60 -20.07 20.17
C ASP A 216 8.00 -18.61 19.89
N GLY A 217 7.27 -17.92 19.00
CA GLY A 217 7.54 -16.55 18.61
C GLY A 217 8.75 -16.39 17.68
N LYS A 218 9.18 -17.47 17.02
CA LYS A 218 10.36 -17.47 16.15
C LYS A 218 9.96 -17.54 14.68
N TYR A 219 10.74 -16.91 13.83
CA TYR A 219 10.62 -17.11 12.39
C TYR A 219 11.13 -18.50 12.00
N PRO A 220 10.56 -19.12 10.95
CA PRO A 220 11.18 -20.30 10.35
C PRO A 220 12.58 -19.95 9.86
N LYS A 221 13.50 -20.93 9.92
CA LYS A 221 14.91 -20.73 9.52
C LYS A 221 15.05 -20.19 8.09
N VAL A 222 14.17 -20.64 7.22
CA VAL A 222 13.99 -20.14 5.85
C VAL A 222 12.54 -19.70 5.74
N LEU A 223 12.32 -18.43 5.41
CA LEU A 223 10.98 -17.89 5.16
C LEU A 223 10.39 -18.54 3.90
N PRO A 224 9.08 -18.80 3.88
CA PRO A 224 8.39 -19.21 2.65
C PRO A 224 8.63 -18.22 1.52
N GLU A 225 8.75 -18.72 0.28
CA GLU A 225 9.09 -17.91 -0.90
C GLU A 225 8.13 -16.72 -1.11
N ASP A 226 6.84 -16.93 -0.88
CA ASP A 226 5.79 -15.92 -0.97
C ASP A 226 5.79 -14.88 0.17
N LEU A 227 6.48 -15.19 1.28
CA LEU A 227 6.55 -14.34 2.48
C LEU A 227 7.93 -13.74 2.72
N ALA A 228 8.99 -14.22 2.05
CA ALA A 228 10.36 -13.76 2.23
C ALA A 228 10.46 -12.24 2.00
N ARG A 229 10.13 -11.75 0.80
CA ARG A 229 10.15 -10.31 0.52
C ARG A 229 9.22 -9.51 1.44
N PRO A 230 7.93 -9.85 1.60
CA PRO A 230 7.04 -9.10 2.50
C PRO A 230 7.57 -8.97 3.94
N VAL A 231 8.13 -10.04 4.52
CA VAL A 231 8.70 -9.99 5.88
C VAL A 231 9.90 -9.06 5.95
N LEU A 232 10.84 -9.18 5.01
CA LEU A 232 12.05 -8.35 5.00
C LEU A 232 11.74 -6.88 4.74
N VAL A 233 10.80 -6.59 3.82
CA VAL A 233 10.32 -5.24 3.55
C VAL A 233 9.56 -4.67 4.76
N ALA A 234 8.75 -5.46 5.47
CA ALA A 234 8.09 -5.00 6.69
C ALA A 234 9.11 -4.60 7.78
N HIS A 235 10.17 -5.39 7.99
CA HIS A 235 11.27 -5.00 8.89
C HIS A 235 11.94 -3.70 8.45
N PHE A 236 12.23 -3.54 7.15
CA PHE A 236 12.76 -2.29 6.60
C PHE A 236 11.84 -1.09 6.89
N TYR A 237 10.53 -1.21 6.63
CA TYR A 237 9.57 -0.15 6.93
C TYR A 237 9.51 0.16 8.43
N VAL A 238 9.47 -0.84 9.31
CA VAL A 238 9.43 -0.62 10.76
C VAL A 238 10.68 0.11 11.24
N GLY A 239 11.87 -0.26 10.76
CA GLY A 239 13.10 0.48 11.08
C GLY A 239 13.05 1.93 10.61
N ARG A 240 12.61 2.17 9.36
CA ARG A 240 12.42 3.54 8.83
C ARG A 240 11.44 4.34 9.67
N LEU A 241 10.33 3.72 10.07
CA LEU A 241 9.28 4.34 10.88
C LEU A 241 9.81 4.76 12.25
N TYR A 242 10.53 3.89 12.97
CA TYR A 242 11.18 4.25 14.24
C TYR A 242 12.15 5.42 14.07
N SER A 243 12.99 5.39 13.04
CA SER A 243 13.94 6.49 12.77
C SER A 243 13.25 7.82 12.42
N SER A 244 11.98 7.78 12.02
CA SER A 244 11.17 8.95 11.65
C SER A 244 10.35 9.52 12.81
N ILE A 245 10.33 8.88 13.99
CA ILE A 245 9.63 9.41 15.17
C ILE A 245 10.33 10.69 15.61
N VAL A 246 9.55 11.76 15.79
CA VAL A 246 10.05 13.00 16.36
C VAL A 246 9.97 12.88 17.88
N ALA A 247 11.08 12.51 18.50
CA ALA A 247 11.20 12.37 19.95
C ALA A 247 11.14 13.73 20.66
N GLN A 248 10.62 13.72 21.89
CA GLN A 248 10.65 14.90 22.77
C GLN A 248 11.97 14.97 23.54
N GLU A 249 12.47 13.81 23.97
CA GLU A 249 13.67 13.69 24.80
C GLU A 249 14.78 12.90 24.08
N PRO A 250 16.07 13.20 24.33
CA PRO A 250 17.18 12.45 23.73
C PRO A 250 17.13 10.94 23.99
N ARG A 251 16.63 10.54 25.17
CA ARG A 251 16.47 9.13 25.54
C ARG A 251 15.45 8.41 24.65
N GLU A 252 14.32 9.03 24.34
CA GLU A 252 13.33 8.45 23.43
C GLU A 252 13.93 8.28 22.03
N GLN A 253 14.72 9.26 21.58
CA GLN A 253 15.38 9.19 20.28
C GLN A 253 16.43 8.07 20.23
N PHE A 254 17.17 7.87 21.32
CA PHE A 254 18.11 6.76 21.47
C PHE A 254 17.38 5.41 21.34
N GLU A 255 16.28 5.22 22.07
CA GLU A 255 15.46 4.00 22.01
C GLU A 255 14.90 3.74 20.61
N ASN A 256 14.50 4.80 19.88
CA ASN A 256 14.04 4.69 18.50
C ASN A 256 15.16 4.24 17.55
N PHE A 257 16.39 4.71 17.74
CA PHE A 257 17.53 4.29 16.93
C PHE A 257 17.98 2.86 17.23
N GLU A 258 17.91 2.41 18.49
CA GLU A 258 18.17 1.01 18.84
C GLU A 258 17.15 0.08 18.15
N LYS A 259 15.86 0.43 18.16
CA LYS A 259 14.85 -0.35 17.41
C LYS A 259 15.08 -0.31 15.91
N THR A 260 15.45 0.85 15.36
CA THR A 260 15.82 0.97 13.94
C THR A 260 16.94 -0.01 13.58
N LYS A 261 17.99 -0.04 14.41
CA LYS A 261 19.14 -0.91 14.26
C LYS A 261 18.74 -2.38 14.31
N GLU A 262 17.97 -2.79 15.31
CA GLU A 262 17.47 -4.17 15.48
C GLU A 262 16.77 -4.68 14.21
N HIS A 263 15.84 -3.89 13.65
CA HIS A 263 15.11 -4.30 12.46
C HIS A 263 15.99 -4.40 11.20
N TYR A 264 16.96 -3.50 11.03
CA TYR A 264 17.88 -3.53 9.89
C TYR A 264 18.92 -4.66 10.00
N GLU A 265 19.45 -4.89 11.21
CA GLU A 265 20.37 -6.01 11.49
C GLU A 265 19.68 -7.35 11.24
N PHE A 266 18.41 -7.50 11.65
CA PHE A 266 17.62 -8.70 11.34
C PHE A 266 17.61 -9.01 9.84
N VAL A 267 17.36 -8.01 8.98
CA VAL A 267 17.29 -8.22 7.53
C VAL A 267 18.66 -8.59 6.95
N LEU A 268 19.73 -7.89 7.36
CA LEU A 268 21.08 -8.20 6.92
C LEU A 268 21.52 -9.60 7.34
N ASP A 269 21.27 -9.98 8.59
CA ASP A 269 21.64 -11.29 9.11
C ASP A 269 20.80 -12.41 8.48
N TYR A 270 19.53 -12.16 8.18
CA TYR A 270 18.71 -13.09 7.43
C TYR A 270 19.27 -13.32 6.02
N CYS A 271 19.52 -12.26 5.24
CA CYS A 271 20.05 -12.39 3.88
C CYS A 271 21.45 -13.04 3.85
N ARG A 272 22.31 -12.77 4.84
CA ARG A 272 23.61 -13.47 4.98
C ARG A 272 23.46 -14.97 5.18
N ARG A 273 22.46 -15.40 5.96
CA ARG A 273 22.18 -16.83 6.21
C ARG A 273 21.44 -17.50 5.06
N VAL A 274 20.61 -16.74 4.33
CA VAL A 274 19.77 -17.22 3.23
C VAL A 274 20.01 -16.34 1.99
N PRO A 275 21.16 -16.50 1.31
CA PRO A 275 21.57 -15.61 0.21
C PRO A 275 20.65 -15.68 -1.01
N GLU A 276 19.85 -16.74 -1.16
CA GLU A 276 18.85 -16.88 -2.22
C GLU A 276 17.77 -15.77 -2.18
N HIS A 277 17.51 -15.20 -1.01
CA HIS A 277 16.53 -14.12 -0.84
C HIS A 277 17.14 -12.72 -0.94
N GLU A 278 18.48 -12.59 -0.93
CA GLU A 278 19.17 -11.31 -1.01
C GLU A 278 18.80 -10.48 -2.26
N PRO A 279 18.69 -11.07 -3.48
CA PRO A 279 18.33 -10.31 -4.69
C PRO A 279 16.96 -9.63 -4.58
N GLN A 280 16.07 -10.14 -3.73
CA GLN A 280 14.74 -9.57 -3.51
C GLN A 280 14.78 -8.26 -2.71
N MET A 281 15.91 -7.88 -2.12
CA MET A 281 16.03 -6.71 -1.22
C MET A 281 17.18 -5.77 -1.61
N LYS A 282 17.69 -5.87 -2.85
CA LYS A 282 18.97 -5.24 -3.24
C LYS A 282 19.03 -3.74 -2.93
N GLU A 283 17.99 -2.99 -3.27
CA GLU A 283 17.94 -1.53 -3.07
C GLU A 283 17.84 -1.18 -1.58
N GLU A 284 16.98 -1.88 -0.85
CA GLU A 284 16.76 -1.65 0.57
C GLU A 284 17.99 -2.03 1.41
N LEU A 285 18.70 -3.10 1.05
CA LEU A 285 19.92 -3.56 1.73
C LEU A 285 21.03 -2.51 1.68
N GLU A 286 21.21 -1.86 0.52
CA GLU A 286 22.19 -0.79 0.38
C GLU A 286 21.84 0.39 1.31
N ILE A 287 20.57 0.79 1.32
CA ILE A 287 20.07 1.86 2.19
C ILE A 287 20.27 1.50 3.67
N MET A 288 19.89 0.29 4.09
CA MET A 288 20.03 -0.18 5.47
C MET A 288 21.50 -0.21 5.90
N ALA A 289 22.40 -0.72 5.05
CA ALA A 289 23.83 -0.77 5.34
C ALA A 289 24.45 0.63 5.50
N GLN A 290 24.03 1.60 4.69
CA GLN A 290 24.46 2.99 4.84
C GLN A 290 23.93 3.61 6.13
N LEU A 291 22.64 3.44 6.44
CA LEU A 291 22.03 3.99 7.66
C LEU A 291 22.63 3.39 8.93
N LEU A 292 22.91 2.09 8.95
CA LEU A 292 23.53 1.41 10.09
C LEU A 292 24.95 1.92 10.40
N LYS A 293 25.70 2.41 9.41
CA LYS A 293 27.00 3.04 9.65
C LYS A 293 26.89 4.38 10.38
N LEU A 294 25.79 5.10 10.15
CA LEU A 294 25.55 6.43 10.74
C LEU A 294 24.94 6.37 12.16
N ILE A 295 24.24 5.28 12.49
CA ILE A 295 23.55 5.14 13.78
C ILE A 295 24.51 5.20 14.97
N PRO A 296 25.64 4.46 15.02
CA PRO A 296 26.55 4.49 16.16
C PRO A 296 27.07 5.89 16.51
N GLU A 297 27.43 6.68 15.51
CA GLU A 297 27.89 8.06 15.70
C GLU A 297 26.79 8.94 16.30
N LYS A 298 25.56 8.82 15.80
CA LYS A 298 24.39 9.54 16.35
C LYS A 298 24.09 9.14 17.80
N LEU A 299 24.15 7.85 18.11
CA LEU A 299 23.93 7.33 19.46
C LEU A 299 25.01 7.85 20.45
N GLN A 300 26.28 7.83 20.04
CA GLN A 300 27.38 8.35 20.86
C GLN A 300 27.26 9.86 21.12
N GLN A 301 26.92 10.64 20.10
CA GLN A 301 26.65 12.07 20.26
C GLN A 301 25.54 12.32 21.29
N MET A 302 24.43 11.58 21.20
CA MET A 302 23.32 11.71 22.15
C MET A 302 23.69 11.36 23.59
N MET A 303 24.49 10.30 23.79
CA MET A 303 25.00 9.95 25.12
C MET A 303 25.89 11.06 25.69
N SER A 304 26.75 11.66 24.86
CA SER A 304 27.64 12.74 25.30
C SER A 304 26.88 14.02 25.69
N THR A 305 25.78 14.34 25.01
CA THR A 305 24.95 15.52 25.31
C THR A 305 24.05 15.34 26.54
N THR A 306 23.74 14.09 26.91
CA THR A 306 22.89 13.79 28.08
C THR A 306 23.69 13.73 29.39
N LEU A 307 25.03 13.66 29.32
CA LEU A 307 25.94 13.59 30.47
C LEU A 307 26.46 14.97 30.94
N TYR A 308 26.00 16.06 30.33
CA TYR A 308 26.24 17.45 30.71
C TYR A 308 24.92 18.18 30.92
#